data_AF-A0A259PF43-F1
#
_entry.id   AF-A0A259PF43-F1
#
_cell.length_a   1.000
_cell.length_b   1.000
_cell.length_c   1.000
_cell.angle_alpha   90.00
_cell.angle_beta   90.00
_cell.angle_gamma   90.00
#
_symmetry.space_group_name_H-M   'P 1'
#
loop_
_entity.id
_entity.type
_entity.pdbx_description
1 polymer ?
#
loop_
_entity_poly.entity_id
_entity_poly.type
_entity_poly.pdbx_seq_one_letter_code
_entity_poly.pdbx_strand_id
1 'polypeptide(L)' 'MSVSIKPLEDRIVVKALEAETTTASGLVIPDSAKEKPQEGEVLAVGPGRIDDKGNRVPLDVAVG' A
#
# COMPACT_ATOMS: atom_id res chain seq x y z
N MET A 1 2.36 9.61 19.89
CA MET A 1 1.39 8.51 20.06
C MET A 1 1.28 7.80 18.72
N SER A 2 1.81 6.59 18.59
CA SER A 2 1.70 5.78 17.38
C SER A 2 0.29 5.20 17.29
N VAL A 3 -0.55 5.77 16.44
CA VAL A 3 -1.85 5.19 16.10
C VAL A 3 -1.58 3.98 15.20
N SER A 4 -1.69 2.77 15.75
CA SER A 4 -1.60 1.53 14.98
C SER A 4 -2.90 1.37 14.19
N ILE A 5 -2.81 1.52 12.87
CA ILE A 5 -3.94 1.28 11.96
C ILE A 5 -4.06 -0.23 11.78
N LYS A 6 -5.18 -0.79 12.23
CA LYS A 6 -5.52 -2.21 12.04
C LYS A 6 -6.53 -2.33 10.91
N PRO A 7 -6.12 -2.73 9.69
CA PRO A 7 -7.06 -3.00 8.61
C PRO A 7 -7.93 -4.22 8.96
N LEU A 8 -9.17 -4.20 8.48
CA LEU A 8 -10.16 -5.28 8.63
C LEU A 8 -10.27 -6.06 7.32
N GLU A 9 -10.70 -7.33 7.41
CA GLU A 9 -10.92 -8.21 6.26
C GLU A 9 -9.67 -8.34 5.36
N ASP A 10 -9.82 -8.13 4.06
CA ASP A 10 -8.78 -8.19 3.03
C ASP A 10 -8.10 -6.83 2.76
N ARG A 11 -8.32 -5.84 3.64
CA ARG A 11 -7.72 -4.52 3.46
C ARG A 11 -6.26 -4.51 3.86
N ILE A 12 -5.49 -3.65 3.21
CA ILE A 12 -4.08 -3.40 3.52
C ILE A 12 -3.84 -1.89 3.67
N VAL A 13 -2.90 -1.55 4.55
CA VAL A 13 -2.43 -0.18 4.74
C VAL A 13 -1.09 -0.06 4.03
N VAL A 14 -1.05 0.78 3.00
CA VAL A 14 0.14 1.02 2.19
C VAL A 14 0.60 2.46 2.41
N LYS A 15 1.89 2.63 2.65
CA LYS A 15 2.54 3.94 2.60
C LYS A 15 3.00 4.19 1.18
N ALA A 16 2.44 5.20 0.53
CA ALA A 16 2.89 5.64 -0.79
C ALA A 16 4.38 5.97 -0.75
N LEU A 17 5.15 5.41 -1.69
CA LEU A 17 6.55 5.82 -1.89
C LEU A 17 6.60 7.24 -2.48
N GLU A 18 7.70 7.94 -2.30
CA GLU A 18 7.87 9.24 -2.94
C GLU A 18 7.95 9.07 -4.45
N ALA A 19 7.14 9.82 -5.19
CA ALA A 19 7.17 9.79 -6.65
C ALA A 19 8.55 10.27 -7.15
N GLU A 20 9.10 9.58 -8.15
CA GLU A 20 10.37 9.94 -8.77
C GLU A 20 10.31 11.39 -9.29
N THR A 21 11.16 12.24 -8.72
CA THR A 21 11.25 13.66 -9.07
C THR A 21 11.99 13.89 -10.39
N THR A 22 12.81 12.93 -10.80
CA THR A 22 13.62 12.95 -12.00
C THR A 22 13.40 11.68 -12.80
N THR A 23 13.03 11.83 -14.07
CA THR A 23 12.98 10.69 -14.98
C THR A 23 14.39 10.19 -15.30
N ALA A 24 14.52 8.96 -15.82
CA ALA A 24 15.79 8.38 -16.26
C ALA A 24 16.59 9.26 -17.25
N SER A 25 15.92 10.22 -17.91
CA SER A 25 16.51 11.18 -18.86
C SER A 25 16.89 12.53 -18.21
N GLY A 26 16.75 12.67 -16.88
CA GLY A 26 17.11 13.89 -16.14
C GLY A 26 16.07 15.01 -16.18
N LEU A 27 14.85 14.74 -16.62
CA LEU A 27 13.77 15.73 -16.64
C LEU A 27 13.09 15.79 -15.26
N VAL A 28 13.00 17.00 -14.70
CA VAL A 28 12.33 17.24 -13.41
C VAL A 28 10.83 17.32 -13.64
N ILE A 29 10.06 16.43 -13.02
CA ILE A 29 8.60 16.46 -13.09
C ILE A 29 8.06 17.46 -12.06
N PRO A 30 7.33 18.52 -12.49
CA PRO A 30 6.73 19.48 -11.57
C PRO A 30 5.67 18.80 -10.70
N ASP A 31 5.54 19.26 -9.44
CA ASP A 31 4.66 18.63 -8.45
C ASP A 31 3.19 18.47 -8.88
N SER A 32 2.71 19.33 -9.78
CA SER A 32 1.34 19.27 -10.33
C SER A 32 1.11 18.14 -11.35
N ALA A 33 2.19 17.59 -11.92
CA ALA A 33 2.16 16.53 -12.93
C ALA A 33 2.64 15.17 -12.38
N LYS A 34 2.99 15.11 -11.09
CA LYS A 34 3.33 13.86 -10.42
C LYS A 34 2.08 13.00 -10.31
N GLU A 35 2.04 11.91 -11.06
CA GLU A 35 1.01 10.88 -10.88
C GLU A 35 1.11 10.29 -9.47
N LYS A 36 -0.02 9.82 -8.94
CA LYS A 36 -0.02 9.15 -7.64
C LYS A 36 0.86 7.90 -7.76
N PRO A 37 1.91 7.77 -6.95
CA PRO A 37 2.76 6.59 -6.96
C PRO A 37 1.89 5.37 -6.65
N GLN A 38 1.89 4.41 -7.56
CA GLN A 38 1.19 3.13 -7.38
C GLN A 38 2.02 2.15 -6.53
N GLU A 39 3.30 2.46 -6.36
CA GLU A 39 4.23 1.70 -5.52
C GLU A 39 4.23 2.25 -4.08
N GLY A 40 4.33 1.33 -3.13
CA GLY A 40 4.22 1.64 -1.72
C GLY A 40 4.68 0.48 -0.84
N GLU A 41 5.05 0.81 0.38
CA GLU A 41 5.43 -0.17 1.41
C GLU A 41 4.20 -0.61 2.21
N VAL A 42 4.03 -1.92 2.41
CA VAL A 42 2.91 -2.47 3.18
C VAL A 42 3.20 -2.33 4.67
N LEU A 43 2.47 -1.44 5.35
CA LEU A 43 2.62 -1.19 6.79
C LEU A 43 1.76 -2.11 7.66
N ALA A 44 0.61 -2.55 7.15
CA ALA A 44 -0.28 -3.45 7.88
C ALA A 44 -1.16 -4.26 6.92
N VAL A 45 -1.40 -5.51 7.26
CA VAL A 45 -2.26 -6.42 6.51
C VAL A 45 -3.45 -6.86 7.35
N GLY A 46 -4.61 -6.95 6.72
CA GLY A 46 -5.83 -7.43 7.34
C GLY A 46 -5.78 -8.94 7.59
N PRO A 47 -6.66 -9.47 8.46
CA PRO A 47 -6.73 -10.90 8.77
C PRO A 47 -7.15 -11.80 7.59
N GLY A 48 -7.57 -11.24 6.46
CA GLY A 48 -8.07 -11.97 5.29
C GLY A 48 -9.59 -11.98 5.21
N ARG A 49 -10.11 -12.11 3.98
CA ARG A 49 -11.55 -12.25 3.71
C ARG A 49 -12.06 -13.58 4.25
N ILE A 50 -13.29 -13.60 4.77
CA ILE A 50 -13.97 -14.84 5.16
C ILE A 50 -14.71 -15.39 3.93
N ASP A 51 -14.48 -16.66 3.60
CA ASP A 51 -15.22 -17.36 2.55
C ASP A 51 -16.63 -17.74 3.02
N ASP A 52 -17.49 -18.19 2.11
CA ASP A 52 -18.87 -18.59 2.43
C ASP A 52 -18.95 -19.82 3.37
N LYS A 53 -17.80 -20.46 3.64
CA LYS A 53 -17.64 -21.63 4.52
C LYS A 53 -17.08 -21.25 5.90
N GLY A 54 -16.84 -19.96 6.16
CA GLY A 54 -16.32 -19.46 7.44
C GLY A 54 -14.79 -19.52 7.58
N ASN A 55 -14.05 -19.91 6.56
CA ASN A 55 -12.58 -19.93 6.57
C ASN A 55 -12.03 -18.56 6.17
N ARG A 56 -10.91 -18.16 6.79
CA ARG A 56 -10.16 -16.98 6.36
C ARG A 56 -9.27 -17.33 5.18
N VAL A 57 -9.44 -16.60 4.08
CA VAL A 57 -8.55 -16.63 2.92
C VAL A 57 -7.32 -15.78 3.27
N PRO A 58 -6.11 -16.38 3.33
CA PRO A 58 -4.90 -15.62 3.62
C PRO A 58 -4.62 -14.61 2.51
N LEU A 59 -4.06 -13.46 2.88
CA LEU A 59 -3.53 -12.49 1.92
C LEU A 59 -2.14 -12.94 1.48
N ASP A 60 -1.83 -12.82 0.19
CA ASP A 60 -0.51 -13.15 -0.38
C ASP A 60 0.55 -12.06 -0.09
N VAL A 61 0.14 -10.96 0.53
CA VAL A 61 1.00 -9.83 0.88
C VAL A 61 1.32 -9.83 2.37
N ALA A 62 2.58 -9.60 2.71
CA ALA A 62 3.07 -9.47 4.08
C ALA A 62 3.45 -8.01 4.38
N VAL A 63 3.67 -7.71 5.66
CA VAL A 63 4.23 -6.42 6.09
C VAL A 63 5.72 -6.39 5.75
N GLY A 64 6.18 -5.31 5.11
CA GLY A 64 7.56 -5.12 4.66
C GLY A 64 7.67 -4.79 3.18
#